data_AF-A0A1F0C6L5-F1
#
_entry.id   AF-A0A1F0C6L5-F1
#
_cell.length_a   1.000
_cell.length_b   1.000
_cell.length_c   1.000
_cell.angle_alpha   90.00
_cell.angle_beta   90.00
_cell.angle_gamma   90.00
#
_symmetry.space_group_name_H-M   'P 1'
#
loop_
_entity.id
_entity.type
_entity.pdbx_description
1 polymer ?
#
loop_
_entity_poly.entity_id
_entity_poly.type
_entity_poly.pdbx_seq_one_letter_code
_entity_poly.pdbx_strand_id
1 'polypeptide(L)'
;MEINTETAIAWMSARQGKVSYSMDYRDGPNSYDCSSSVYYALRSAGASSAGWAVNTEYMHDWLIKNGYELIAENVDWNAVRGDIAIWGMRGHSSGAGGHVVMFIDPENIIHCNWANNGITVNNYNQTAAASGWMYCYVYRLKSGASTQGKSLDTLVKETLAGNYGNGEARKAVLGNQYEAVMSVINGKTTTNQKTVDQLVQEVIAGKHGNGEARKKSLGSQYDAVQKRVTELLKKQPSEPSKAQEVNKPTETKTSQTELTGQATATKEEGDLSFNGTILKKAVLDKILGNCKKHDILPSYALTILHYEGLWGTSAVGKADNNWGGMTWTGQGNRPSGVTVTQGSARPSNEGGHYMHYASVDDFLTDWFYLLRAGGSYKVSGAKTFSEAIKGMFKVGGAVYDYAASGFDSYIVGASSRLKAIEAENGSLDKFDKATDIGDGSKDKIDITIEGIEVTINGITYELTKKPV
;
A
#
# COMPACT_ATOMS: atom_id res chain seq x y z
N MET A 1 6.51 3.65 11.06
CA MET A 1 5.72 4.35 10.03
C MET A 1 5.48 5.76 10.53
N GLU A 2 5.54 6.73 9.64
CA GLU A 2 5.17 8.12 9.92
C GLU A 2 3.64 8.25 9.89
N ILE A 3 3.06 9.11 10.73
CA ILE A 3 1.61 9.28 10.82
C ILE A 3 1.15 10.31 9.80
N ASN A 4 0.13 9.97 9.01
CA ASN A 4 -0.52 10.91 8.09
C ASN A 4 -1.80 11.47 8.74
N THR A 5 -1.73 12.67 9.32
CA THR A 5 -2.87 13.31 10.03
C THR A 5 -4.10 13.55 9.13
N GLU A 6 -3.92 13.77 7.83
CA GLU A 6 -5.04 13.88 6.88
C GLU A 6 -5.85 12.58 6.77
N THR A 7 -5.19 11.42 6.84
CA THR A 7 -5.86 10.10 6.86
C THR A 7 -6.71 9.94 8.12
N ALA A 8 -6.24 10.43 9.28
CA ALA A 8 -7.00 10.42 10.52
C ALA A 8 -8.21 11.37 10.46
N ILE A 9 -8.04 12.58 9.93
CA ILE A 9 -9.16 13.52 9.74
C ILE A 9 -10.20 12.92 8.77
N ALA A 10 -9.77 12.36 7.64
CA ALA A 10 -10.66 11.71 6.68
C ALA A 10 -11.42 10.52 7.31
N TRP A 11 -10.77 9.73 8.17
CA TRP A 11 -11.41 8.63 8.91
C TRP A 11 -12.55 9.12 9.82
N MET A 12 -12.34 10.26 10.49
CA MET A 12 -13.33 10.92 11.36
C MET A 12 -14.47 11.50 10.52
N SER A 13 -14.17 12.30 9.49
CA SER A 13 -15.16 12.91 8.60
C SER A 13 -16.04 11.87 7.91
N ALA A 14 -15.49 10.71 7.52
CA ALA A 14 -16.26 9.62 6.92
C ALA A 14 -17.37 9.06 7.84
N ARG A 15 -17.22 9.22 9.17
CA ARG A 15 -18.13 8.74 10.23
C ARG A 15 -18.97 9.84 10.87
N GLN A 16 -18.75 11.10 10.51
CA GLN A 16 -19.55 12.22 11.00
C GLN A 16 -21.04 11.97 10.76
N GLY A 17 -21.85 12.07 11.83
CA GLY A 17 -23.30 11.78 11.80
C GLY A 17 -23.71 10.34 11.49
N LYS A 18 -22.79 9.36 11.48
CA LYS A 18 -23.07 7.94 11.17
C LYS A 18 -22.77 6.96 12.30
N VAL A 19 -22.20 7.45 13.40
CA VAL A 19 -21.82 6.68 14.58
C VAL A 19 -22.31 7.42 15.83
N SER A 20 -22.69 6.68 16.87
CA SER A 20 -23.13 7.26 18.14
C SER A 20 -21.97 7.44 19.14
N TYR A 21 -22.22 8.24 20.18
CA TYR A 21 -21.29 8.34 21.31
C TYR A 21 -21.57 7.22 22.32
N SER A 22 -20.53 6.48 22.73
CA SER A 22 -20.64 5.51 23.82
C SER A 22 -19.30 5.30 24.52
N MET A 23 -19.30 5.35 25.86
CA MET A 23 -18.16 4.96 26.69
C MET A 23 -18.12 3.44 26.94
N ASP A 24 -19.25 2.73 26.84
CA ASP A 24 -19.31 1.27 27.02
C ASP A 24 -18.97 0.52 25.73
N TYR A 25 -19.50 0.99 24.60
CA TYR A 25 -19.33 0.39 23.27
C TYR A 25 -18.42 1.27 22.41
N ARG A 26 -17.19 1.48 22.88
CA ARG A 26 -16.27 2.49 22.34
C ARG A 26 -15.36 2.02 21.18
N ASP A 27 -15.39 0.73 20.82
CA ASP A 27 -14.45 0.13 19.87
C ASP A 27 -14.98 0.03 18.42
N GLY A 28 -16.16 0.61 18.15
CA GLY A 28 -16.82 0.57 16.84
C GLY A 28 -17.59 -0.74 16.57
N PRO A 29 -18.09 -0.92 15.34
CA PRO A 29 -18.05 0.03 14.23
C PRO A 29 -19.07 1.17 14.38
N ASN A 30 -20.11 0.97 15.19
CA ASN A 30 -21.29 1.84 15.25
C ASN A 30 -21.19 2.97 16.29
N SER A 31 -20.26 2.87 17.24
CA SER A 31 -20.12 3.82 18.36
C SER A 31 -18.69 3.94 18.85
N TYR A 32 -18.36 5.12 19.37
CA TYR A 32 -17.02 5.49 19.86
C TYR A 32 -17.14 6.51 21.01
N ASP A 33 -16.10 6.67 21.83
CA ASP A 33 -15.93 7.87 22.67
C ASP A 33 -14.92 8.84 22.06
N CYS A 34 -14.67 9.97 22.73
CA CYS A 34 -13.75 11.01 22.26
C CYS A 34 -12.32 10.49 22.07
N SER A 35 -11.82 9.71 23.03
CA SER A 35 -10.47 9.14 22.99
C SER A 35 -10.35 7.94 22.04
N SER A 36 -11.36 7.06 21.97
CA SER A 36 -11.32 5.89 21.07
C SER A 36 -11.46 6.31 19.61
N SER A 37 -12.33 7.28 19.29
CA SER A 37 -12.45 7.80 17.92
C SER A 37 -11.13 8.37 17.41
N VAL A 38 -10.43 9.17 18.23
CA VAL A 38 -9.09 9.69 17.91
C VAL A 38 -8.05 8.58 17.82
N TYR A 39 -8.07 7.59 18.72
CA TYR A 39 -7.19 6.42 18.64
C TYR A 39 -7.37 5.66 17.32
N TYR A 40 -8.60 5.29 16.94
CA TYR A 40 -8.87 4.54 15.72
C TYR A 40 -8.58 5.35 14.45
N ALA A 41 -8.85 6.67 14.47
CA ALA A 41 -8.45 7.58 13.41
C ALA A 41 -6.94 7.56 13.20
N LEU A 42 -6.16 7.79 14.26
CA LEU A 42 -4.70 7.79 14.19
C LEU A 42 -4.10 6.40 13.89
N ARG A 43 -4.72 5.31 14.36
CA ARG A 43 -4.36 3.93 13.98
C ARG A 43 -4.55 3.67 12.49
N SER A 44 -5.61 4.21 11.89
CA SER A 44 -5.83 4.14 10.43
C SER A 44 -4.81 4.98 9.65
N ALA A 45 -4.25 6.02 10.28
CA ALA A 45 -3.20 6.88 9.76
C ALA A 45 -1.76 6.38 9.98
N GLY A 46 -1.58 5.15 10.50
CA GLY A 46 -0.25 4.53 10.69
C GLY A 46 0.31 4.58 12.11
N ALA A 47 -0.42 5.12 13.10
CA ALA A 47 0.00 5.07 14.50
C ALA A 47 0.12 3.63 15.01
N SER A 48 1.04 3.38 15.94
CA SER A 48 1.28 2.07 16.56
C SER A 48 0.11 1.60 17.43
N SER A 49 -0.12 0.28 17.48
CA SER A 49 -1.16 -0.30 18.34
C SER A 49 -0.77 -0.20 19.82
N ALA A 50 -1.72 0.16 20.68
CA ALA A 50 -1.59 0.01 22.13
C ALA A 50 -2.08 -1.36 22.64
N GLY A 51 -2.66 -2.20 21.76
CA GLY A 51 -3.31 -3.47 22.11
C GLY A 51 -4.79 -3.32 22.51
N TRP A 52 -5.20 -2.13 22.90
CA TRP A 52 -6.57 -1.72 23.25
C TRP A 52 -6.79 -0.27 22.79
N ALA A 53 -8.04 0.20 22.70
CA ALA A 53 -8.29 1.61 22.40
C ALA A 53 -7.96 2.48 23.61
N VAL A 54 -6.91 3.30 23.54
CA VAL A 54 -6.50 4.10 24.72
C VAL A 54 -7.63 5.03 25.18
N ASN A 55 -7.71 5.25 26.48
CA ASN A 55 -8.58 6.28 27.06
C ASN A 55 -7.82 7.61 27.18
N THR A 56 -8.48 8.66 27.66
CA THR A 56 -7.91 10.01 27.83
C THR A 56 -6.58 10.02 28.60
N GLU A 57 -6.47 9.27 29.70
CA GLU A 57 -5.25 9.20 30.54
C GLU A 57 -4.05 8.57 29.83
N TYR A 58 -4.28 7.47 29.10
CA TYR A 58 -3.21 6.76 28.39
C TYR A 58 -2.90 7.36 27.01
N MET A 59 -3.77 8.23 26.48
CA MET A 59 -3.57 8.93 25.20
C MET A 59 -2.30 9.78 25.21
N HIS A 60 -1.98 10.46 26.32
CA HIS A 60 -0.79 11.31 26.46
C HIS A 60 0.51 10.57 26.09
N ASP A 61 0.81 9.46 26.76
CA ASP A 61 2.03 8.69 26.51
C ASP A 61 2.00 7.97 25.16
N TRP A 62 0.81 7.55 24.71
CA TRP A 62 0.64 6.93 23.41
C TRP A 62 0.92 7.91 22.26
N LEU A 63 0.50 9.17 22.36
CA LEU A 63 0.83 10.22 21.37
C LEU A 63 2.34 10.47 21.31
N ILE A 64 3.01 10.63 22.46
CA ILE A 64 4.48 10.80 22.52
C ILE A 64 5.21 9.60 21.90
N LYS A 65 4.80 8.37 22.23
CA LYS A 65 5.34 7.13 21.62
C LYS A 65 5.15 7.06 20.11
N ASN A 66 4.17 7.78 19.58
CA ASN A 66 3.82 7.89 18.16
C ASN A 66 4.41 9.13 17.47
N GLY A 67 5.36 9.84 18.11
CA GLY A 67 6.09 10.94 17.50
C GLY A 67 5.44 12.31 17.64
N TYR A 68 4.40 12.45 18.48
CA TYR A 68 3.92 13.76 18.89
C TYR A 68 4.84 14.38 19.95
N GLU A 69 4.75 15.70 20.11
CA GLU A 69 5.29 16.46 21.23
C GLU A 69 4.23 17.34 21.88
N LEU A 70 4.35 17.52 23.19
CA LEU A 70 3.55 18.48 23.93
C LEU A 70 4.07 19.89 23.59
N ILE A 71 3.22 20.71 22.95
CA ILE A 71 3.57 22.08 22.54
C ILE A 71 2.99 23.14 23.47
N ALA A 72 1.93 22.81 24.22
CA ALA A 72 1.31 23.69 25.21
C ALA A 72 0.65 22.86 26.32
N GLU A 73 0.76 23.35 27.55
CA GLU A 73 0.11 22.81 28.75
C GLU A 73 -0.53 23.97 29.50
N ASN A 74 -1.87 24.04 29.46
CA ASN A 74 -2.71 25.06 30.08
C ASN A 74 -2.28 26.52 29.83
N VAL A 75 -1.83 26.79 28.61
CA VAL A 75 -1.45 28.10 28.07
C VAL A 75 -1.92 28.23 26.63
N ASP A 76 -2.03 29.46 26.12
CA ASP A 76 -2.41 29.73 24.73
C ASP A 76 -1.39 29.17 23.73
N TRP A 77 -1.88 28.81 22.53
CA TRP A 77 -1.05 28.36 21.42
C TRP A 77 -1.68 28.73 20.08
N ASN A 78 -0.86 28.73 19.03
CA ASN A 78 -1.33 28.85 17.66
C ASN A 78 -1.71 27.44 17.15
N ALA A 79 -3.01 27.12 17.17
CA ALA A 79 -3.53 25.85 16.68
C ALA A 79 -3.29 25.66 15.18
N VAL A 80 -2.94 24.43 14.78
CA VAL A 80 -2.83 24.04 13.37
C VAL A 80 -3.59 22.73 13.12
N ARG A 81 -3.99 22.54 11.86
CA ARG A 81 -4.60 21.29 11.40
C ARG A 81 -3.71 20.08 11.74
N GLY A 82 -4.28 19.09 12.41
CA GLY A 82 -3.58 17.89 12.86
C GLY A 82 -3.12 17.91 14.33
N ASP A 83 -3.22 19.05 15.03
CA ASP A 83 -3.04 19.09 16.48
C ASP A 83 -4.08 18.22 17.20
N ILE A 84 -3.69 17.59 18.29
CA ILE A 84 -4.56 16.87 19.22
C ILE A 84 -4.59 17.63 20.54
N ALA A 85 -5.76 18.07 20.98
CA ALA A 85 -5.92 18.59 22.34
C ALA A 85 -6.60 17.56 23.24
N ILE A 86 -6.06 17.40 24.45
CA ILE A 86 -6.61 16.58 25.52
C ILE A 86 -7.01 17.52 26.65
N TRP A 87 -8.29 17.46 27.03
CA TRP A 87 -8.87 18.23 28.12
C TRP A 87 -9.02 17.36 29.39
N GLY A 88 -8.87 18.00 30.54
CA GLY A 88 -8.83 17.38 31.87
C GLY A 88 -7.39 17.25 32.39
N MET A 89 -7.20 17.48 33.69
CA MET A 89 -5.88 17.31 34.33
C MET A 89 -5.50 15.82 34.37
N ARG A 90 -4.29 15.50 33.91
CA ARG A 90 -3.77 14.13 33.94
C ARG A 90 -3.86 13.53 35.36
N GLY A 91 -4.34 12.29 35.46
CA GLY A 91 -4.70 11.60 36.71
C GLY A 91 -6.13 11.86 37.20
N HIS A 92 -6.88 12.76 36.57
CA HIS A 92 -8.25 13.14 36.94
C HIS A 92 -9.24 13.12 35.74
N SER A 93 -8.77 12.73 34.55
CA SER A 93 -9.47 12.78 33.26
C SER A 93 -10.26 11.51 32.93
N SER A 94 -10.57 10.68 33.93
CA SER A 94 -11.30 9.42 33.74
C SER A 94 -12.82 9.63 33.61
N GLY A 95 -13.48 8.81 32.78
CA GLY A 95 -14.91 8.93 32.49
C GLY A 95 -15.24 10.29 31.87
N ALA A 96 -16.17 11.03 32.49
CA ALA A 96 -16.55 12.38 32.06
C ALA A 96 -15.53 13.48 32.46
N GLY A 97 -14.46 13.14 33.19
CA GLY A 97 -13.46 14.10 33.67
C GLY A 97 -12.49 14.63 32.61
N GLY A 98 -12.55 14.12 31.37
CA GLY A 98 -11.68 14.56 30.28
C GLY A 98 -12.25 14.30 28.90
N HIS A 99 -11.62 14.90 27.89
CA HIS A 99 -12.10 14.88 26.50
C HIS A 99 -10.92 14.97 25.52
N VAL A 100 -11.09 14.47 24.29
CA VAL A 100 -10.05 14.49 23.25
C VAL A 100 -10.61 15.01 21.95
N VAL A 101 -9.89 15.93 21.30
CA VAL A 101 -10.29 16.60 20.07
C VAL A 101 -9.12 16.69 19.08
N MET A 102 -9.42 16.67 17.77
CA MET A 102 -8.43 16.85 16.71
C MET A 102 -8.73 18.10 15.90
N PHE A 103 -7.76 19.00 15.72
CA PHE A 103 -7.92 20.22 14.94
C PHE A 103 -7.95 19.93 13.44
N ILE A 104 -8.92 20.51 12.74
CA ILE A 104 -9.03 20.46 11.28
C ILE A 104 -8.60 21.77 10.61
N ASP A 105 -8.60 22.86 11.34
CA ASP A 105 -8.06 24.18 11.00
C ASP A 105 -7.79 24.95 12.32
N PRO A 106 -7.32 26.21 12.32
CA PRO A 106 -7.03 26.93 13.57
C PRO A 106 -8.23 27.19 14.50
N GLU A 107 -9.47 27.09 14.00
CA GLU A 107 -10.69 27.43 14.76
C GLU A 107 -11.60 26.21 15.02
N ASN A 108 -11.53 25.17 14.19
CA ASN A 108 -12.45 24.04 14.23
C ASN A 108 -11.78 22.70 14.55
N ILE A 109 -12.52 21.88 15.29
CA ILE A 109 -12.14 20.54 15.72
C ILE A 109 -13.12 19.49 15.20
N ILE A 110 -12.63 18.28 14.99
CA ILE A 110 -13.43 17.07 14.76
C ILE A 110 -13.24 16.10 15.92
N HIS A 111 -14.34 15.59 16.48
CA HIS A 111 -14.31 14.74 17.67
C HIS A 111 -15.63 13.96 17.85
N CYS A 112 -15.58 12.81 18.53
CA CYS A 112 -16.79 12.17 19.04
C CYS A 112 -17.20 12.80 20.37
N ASN A 113 -18.48 13.13 20.56
CA ASN A 113 -18.97 13.72 21.81
C ASN A 113 -20.41 13.33 22.17
N TRP A 114 -20.70 13.45 23.47
CA TRP A 114 -22.02 13.17 24.04
C TRP A 114 -23.10 14.15 23.58
N ALA A 115 -22.79 15.46 23.54
CA ALA A 115 -23.77 16.52 23.26
C ALA A 115 -24.41 16.42 21.86
N ASN A 116 -23.68 15.91 20.87
CA ASN A 116 -24.16 15.64 19.52
C ASN A 116 -24.33 14.14 19.21
N ASN A 117 -24.17 13.27 20.22
CA ASN A 117 -24.29 11.81 20.11
C ASN A 117 -23.55 11.22 18.89
N GLY A 118 -22.25 11.51 18.76
CA GLY A 118 -21.45 10.98 17.65
C GLY A 118 -20.27 11.86 17.30
N ILE A 119 -19.68 11.60 16.12
CA ILE A 119 -18.62 12.44 15.54
C ILE A 119 -19.25 13.67 14.88
N THR A 120 -18.77 14.86 15.26
CA THR A 120 -19.14 16.16 14.68
C THR A 120 -17.91 17.06 14.50
N VAL A 121 -18.10 18.12 13.70
CA VAL A 121 -17.18 19.25 13.59
C VAL A 121 -17.78 20.42 14.34
N ASN A 122 -17.00 21.04 15.23
CA ASN A 122 -17.44 22.13 16.10
C ASN A 122 -16.31 23.18 16.23
N ASN A 123 -16.67 24.42 16.55
CA ASN A 123 -15.68 25.46 16.85
C ASN A 123 -15.00 25.18 18.20
N TYR A 124 -13.66 25.27 18.24
CA TYR A 124 -12.87 24.95 19.43
C TYR A 124 -13.24 25.82 20.63
N ASN A 125 -13.19 27.15 20.46
CA ASN A 125 -13.41 28.09 21.57
C ASN A 125 -14.82 27.98 22.16
N GLN A 126 -15.84 27.79 21.31
CA GLN A 126 -17.22 27.56 21.78
C GLN A 126 -17.34 26.25 22.56
N THR A 127 -16.72 25.18 22.07
CA THR A 127 -16.78 23.85 22.71
C THR A 127 -15.99 23.84 24.03
N ALA A 128 -14.80 24.43 24.06
CA ALA A 128 -13.99 24.57 25.27
C ALA A 128 -14.68 25.44 26.33
N ALA A 129 -15.30 26.55 25.94
CA ALA A 129 -16.11 27.38 26.83
C ALA A 129 -17.33 26.63 27.40
N ALA A 130 -18.03 25.86 26.56
CA ALA A 130 -19.16 25.01 27.00
C ALA A 130 -18.72 23.89 27.96
N SER A 131 -17.47 23.43 27.86
CA SER A 131 -16.83 22.51 28.82
C SER A 131 -16.25 23.20 30.05
N GLY A 132 -16.38 24.53 30.19
CA GLY A 132 -15.88 25.29 31.34
C GLY A 132 -14.39 25.57 31.34
N TRP A 133 -13.74 25.59 30.16
CA TRP A 133 -12.29 25.79 30.00
C TRP A 133 -11.45 24.82 30.84
N MET A 134 -11.74 23.52 30.66
CA MET A 134 -10.97 22.43 31.27
C MET A 134 -9.47 22.57 30.97
N TYR A 135 -8.64 22.14 31.93
CA TYR A 135 -7.19 22.08 31.79
C TYR A 135 -6.80 21.37 30.48
N CYS A 136 -5.91 21.96 29.68
CA CYS A 136 -5.66 21.52 28.31
C CYS A 136 -4.19 21.13 28.07
N TYR A 137 -3.97 20.01 27.40
CA TYR A 137 -2.68 19.58 26.87
C TYR A 137 -2.75 19.51 25.35
N VAL A 138 -1.81 20.13 24.65
CA VAL A 138 -1.82 20.19 23.17
C VAL A 138 -0.62 19.48 22.60
N TYR A 139 -0.90 18.49 21.77
CA TYR A 139 0.07 17.63 21.12
C TYR A 139 0.12 17.90 19.63
N ARG A 140 1.32 18.21 19.12
CA ARG A 140 1.60 18.36 17.69
C ARG A 140 2.46 17.21 17.21
N LEU A 141 2.16 16.65 16.03
CA LEU A 141 3.04 15.65 15.42
C LEU A 141 4.37 16.34 15.08
N LYS A 142 5.51 15.79 15.53
CA LYS A 142 6.82 16.37 15.24
C LYS A 142 7.01 16.48 13.73
N SER A 143 7.21 17.70 13.26
CA SER A 143 7.29 17.98 11.82
C SER A 143 8.62 17.48 11.24
N GLY A 144 8.58 16.41 10.44
CA GLY A 144 9.68 16.01 9.55
C GLY A 144 9.95 16.98 8.38
N ALA A 145 9.34 18.17 8.42
CA ALA A 145 8.94 18.93 7.23
C ALA A 145 9.34 20.42 7.28
N SER A 146 10.59 20.73 7.65
CA SER A 146 11.21 21.98 7.17
C SER A 146 11.42 21.89 5.66
N THR A 147 11.06 22.93 4.90
CA THR A 147 11.33 23.01 3.46
C THR A 147 12.71 23.61 3.15
N GLN A 148 13.33 24.26 4.13
CA GLN A 148 14.55 25.04 3.96
C GLN A 148 15.76 24.12 3.72
N GLY A 149 16.41 24.28 2.58
CA GLY A 149 17.55 23.45 2.16
C GLY A 149 17.21 22.09 1.54
N LYS A 150 15.93 21.71 1.46
CA LYS A 150 15.51 20.47 0.79
C LYS A 150 15.54 20.61 -0.73
N SER A 151 15.84 19.51 -1.42
CA SER A 151 15.84 19.45 -2.88
C SER A 151 14.40 19.42 -3.44
N LEU A 152 14.21 19.90 -4.67
CA LEU A 152 12.88 19.90 -5.32
C LEU A 152 12.27 18.48 -5.39
N ASP A 153 13.11 17.47 -5.62
CA ASP A 153 12.69 16.06 -5.66
C ASP A 153 12.23 15.54 -4.29
N THR A 154 12.91 15.94 -3.21
CA THR A 154 12.52 15.66 -1.82
C THR A 154 11.17 16.30 -1.50
N LEU A 155 11.01 17.59 -1.83
CA LEU A 155 9.78 18.35 -1.60
C LEU A 155 8.60 17.78 -2.38
N VAL A 156 8.82 17.34 -3.63
CA VAL A 156 7.80 16.65 -4.45
C VAL A 156 7.36 15.35 -3.78
N LYS A 157 8.29 14.50 -3.34
CA LYS A 157 7.97 13.23 -2.66
C LYS A 157 7.20 13.45 -1.35
N GLU A 158 7.65 14.38 -0.52
CA GLU A 158 7.00 14.72 0.75
C GLU A 158 5.62 15.38 0.53
N THR A 159 5.46 16.15 -0.55
CA THR A 159 4.15 16.73 -0.94
C THR A 159 3.18 15.66 -1.43
N LEU A 160 3.66 14.67 -2.19
CA LEU A 160 2.88 13.51 -2.62
C LEU A 160 2.52 12.58 -1.44
N ALA A 161 3.38 12.47 -0.43
CA ALA A 161 3.10 11.76 0.82
C ALA A 161 2.09 12.49 1.73
N GLY A 162 1.75 13.75 1.43
CA GLY A 162 0.79 14.57 2.17
C GLY A 162 1.39 15.40 3.30
N ASN A 163 2.72 15.37 3.50
CA ASN A 163 3.43 16.01 4.61
C ASN A 163 3.31 17.54 4.65
N TYR A 164 2.76 18.14 3.58
CA TYR A 164 2.53 19.57 3.41
C TYR A 164 1.03 19.93 3.25
N GLY A 165 0.11 19.04 3.61
CA GLY A 165 -1.34 19.31 3.52
C GLY A 165 -1.83 19.54 2.08
N ASN A 166 -2.89 20.33 1.92
CA ASN A 166 -3.53 20.64 0.64
C ASN A 166 -3.87 22.15 0.49
N GLY A 167 -4.26 22.58 -0.71
CA GLY A 167 -4.71 23.95 -0.98
C GLY A 167 -3.76 25.06 -0.51
N GLU A 168 -4.34 26.10 0.10
CA GLU A 168 -3.57 27.24 0.64
C GLU A 168 -2.64 26.85 1.80
N ALA A 169 -2.93 25.79 2.57
CA ALA A 169 -2.01 25.30 3.60
C ALA A 169 -0.71 24.78 2.98
N ARG A 170 -0.80 24.03 1.87
CA ARG A 170 0.36 23.58 1.09
C ARG A 170 1.17 24.73 0.51
N LYS A 171 0.48 25.77 0.06
CA LYS A 171 1.08 26.99 -0.49
C LYS A 171 1.79 27.82 0.59
N ALA A 172 1.22 27.90 1.80
CA ALA A 172 1.86 28.53 2.95
C ALA A 172 3.15 27.81 3.38
N VAL A 173 3.17 26.47 3.40
CA VAL A 173 4.35 25.71 3.86
C VAL A 173 5.44 25.58 2.79
N LEU A 174 5.07 25.36 1.52
CA LEU A 174 6.06 25.31 0.42
C LEU A 174 6.53 26.70 -0.04
N GLY A 175 5.80 27.77 0.26
CA GLY A 175 6.19 29.15 -0.03
C GLY A 175 6.62 29.36 -1.49
N ASN A 176 7.82 29.90 -1.69
CA ASN A 176 8.40 30.15 -3.02
C ASN A 176 8.71 28.87 -3.83
N GLN A 177 8.75 27.69 -3.20
CA GLN A 177 8.95 26.41 -3.88
C GLN A 177 7.63 25.78 -4.36
N TYR A 178 6.47 26.30 -3.91
CA TYR A 178 5.15 25.74 -4.21
C TYR A 178 4.92 25.54 -5.71
N GLU A 179 5.15 26.56 -6.54
CA GLU A 179 4.89 26.49 -7.98
C GLU A 179 5.78 25.46 -8.68
N ALA A 180 7.07 25.38 -8.30
CA ALA A 180 8.00 24.40 -8.86
C ALA A 180 7.60 22.96 -8.49
N VAL A 181 7.22 22.73 -7.23
CA VAL A 181 6.75 21.43 -6.73
C VAL A 181 5.43 21.02 -7.39
N MET A 182 4.47 21.95 -7.51
CA MET A 182 3.20 21.71 -8.21
C MET A 182 3.39 21.50 -9.72
N SER A 183 4.34 22.18 -10.36
CA SER A 183 4.65 21.98 -11.79
C SER A 183 5.12 20.56 -12.07
N VAL A 184 5.95 19.99 -11.19
CA VAL A 184 6.36 18.59 -11.28
C VAL A 184 5.20 17.64 -11.03
N ILE A 185 4.45 17.83 -9.94
CA ILE A 185 3.35 16.94 -9.54
C ILE A 185 2.25 16.92 -10.61
N ASN A 186 1.96 18.08 -11.22
CA ASN A 186 0.98 18.20 -12.30
C ASN A 186 1.55 17.83 -13.69
N GLY A 187 2.72 17.18 -13.75
CA GLY A 187 3.31 16.65 -14.99
C GLY A 187 3.81 17.70 -16.00
N LYS A 188 3.93 18.97 -15.61
CA LYS A 188 4.41 20.06 -16.48
C LYS A 188 5.93 20.11 -16.62
N THR A 189 6.68 19.58 -15.64
CA THR A 189 8.15 19.46 -15.64
C THR A 189 8.61 18.18 -14.91
N THR A 190 9.87 17.75 -15.08
CA THR A 190 10.45 16.56 -14.40
C THR A 190 11.68 16.94 -13.55
N THR A 191 11.90 16.27 -12.41
CA THR A 191 12.80 16.75 -11.33
C THR A 191 14.30 16.71 -11.58
N ASN A 192 14.79 16.01 -12.61
CA ASN A 192 16.22 15.88 -12.84
C ASN A 192 16.57 15.85 -14.34
N GLN A 193 17.22 16.91 -14.83
CA GLN A 193 18.08 16.84 -16.00
C GLN A 193 19.53 17.10 -15.58
N LYS A 194 20.39 16.09 -15.75
CA LYS A 194 21.85 16.31 -15.80
C LYS A 194 22.16 17.30 -16.92
N THR A 195 23.22 18.09 -16.77
CA THR A 195 23.59 19.06 -17.81
C THR A 195 24.08 18.35 -19.07
N VAL A 196 23.97 19.02 -20.22
CA VAL A 196 24.43 18.47 -21.51
C VAL A 196 25.89 18.01 -21.42
N ASP A 197 26.78 18.79 -20.80
CA ASP A 197 28.20 18.42 -20.67
C ASP A 197 28.42 17.20 -19.75
N GLN A 198 27.60 16.98 -18.71
CA GLN A 198 27.67 15.76 -17.89
C GLN A 198 27.26 14.53 -18.71
N LEU A 199 26.18 14.63 -19.48
CA LEU A 199 25.71 13.56 -20.36
C LEU A 199 26.70 13.28 -21.50
N VAL A 200 27.37 14.30 -22.04
CA VAL A 200 28.45 14.14 -23.03
C VAL A 200 29.58 13.26 -22.48
N GLN A 201 30.01 13.49 -21.23
CA GLN A 201 31.04 12.66 -20.59
C GLN A 201 30.57 11.22 -20.34
N GLU A 202 29.33 11.03 -19.88
CA GLU A 202 28.77 9.68 -19.69
C GLU A 202 28.59 8.93 -21.02
N VAL A 203 28.32 9.63 -22.12
CA VAL A 203 28.25 9.08 -23.49
C VAL A 203 29.63 8.68 -24.01
N ILE A 204 30.66 9.51 -23.80
CA ILE A 204 32.05 9.19 -24.15
C ILE A 204 32.55 7.99 -23.33
N ALA A 205 32.17 7.91 -22.05
CA ALA A 205 32.43 6.76 -21.18
C ALA A 205 31.54 5.54 -21.46
N GLY A 206 30.75 5.53 -22.54
CA GLY A 206 29.96 4.38 -23.00
C GLY A 206 28.69 4.04 -22.21
N LYS A 207 28.35 4.80 -21.15
CA LYS A 207 27.27 4.46 -20.21
C LYS A 207 25.85 4.48 -20.79
N HIS A 208 25.66 5.13 -21.94
CA HIS A 208 24.37 5.23 -22.64
C HIS A 208 24.23 4.29 -23.84
N GLY A 209 25.19 3.37 -24.07
CA GLY A 209 25.19 2.50 -25.24
C GLY A 209 25.30 3.25 -26.57
N ASN A 210 24.81 2.64 -27.64
CA ASN A 210 24.85 3.16 -29.02
C ASN A 210 23.46 3.17 -29.68
N GLY A 211 23.32 3.92 -30.78
CA GLY A 211 22.08 3.98 -31.58
C GLY A 211 20.82 4.27 -30.76
N GLU A 212 19.79 3.44 -30.92
CA GLU A 212 18.49 3.56 -30.25
C GLU A 212 18.58 3.44 -28.72
N ALA A 213 19.52 2.67 -28.18
CA ALA A 213 19.74 2.60 -26.73
C ALA A 213 20.15 3.97 -26.17
N ARG A 214 20.99 4.71 -26.93
CA ARG A 214 21.42 6.06 -26.57
C ARG A 214 20.28 7.08 -26.68
N LYS A 215 19.44 6.99 -27.72
CA LYS A 215 18.22 7.82 -27.84
C LYS A 215 17.27 7.58 -26.66
N LYS A 216 16.99 6.32 -26.34
CA LYS A 216 16.12 5.94 -25.21
C LYS A 216 16.71 6.39 -23.86
N SER A 217 18.03 6.40 -23.72
CA SER A 217 18.72 6.78 -22.48
C SER A 217 18.87 8.30 -22.29
N LEU A 218 19.00 9.08 -23.37
CA LEU A 218 19.15 10.55 -23.31
C LEU A 218 17.83 11.32 -23.53
N GLY A 219 16.81 10.68 -24.11
CA GLY A 219 15.50 11.28 -24.35
C GLY A 219 15.59 12.57 -25.18
N SER A 220 14.91 13.63 -24.72
CA SER A 220 14.90 14.94 -25.37
C SER A 220 16.26 15.66 -25.39
N GLN A 221 17.25 15.21 -24.62
CA GLN A 221 18.61 15.76 -24.67
C GLN A 221 19.50 15.10 -25.74
N TYR A 222 19.03 14.04 -26.40
CA TYR A 222 19.83 13.25 -27.34
C TYR A 222 20.52 14.12 -28.41
N ASP A 223 19.79 15.01 -29.09
CA ASP A 223 20.35 15.79 -30.20
C ASP A 223 21.41 16.80 -29.72
N ALA A 224 21.19 17.45 -28.58
CA ALA A 224 22.14 18.40 -28.00
C ALA A 224 23.44 17.70 -27.55
N VAL A 225 23.31 16.57 -26.85
CA VAL A 225 24.44 15.76 -26.37
C VAL A 225 25.20 15.15 -27.54
N GLN A 226 24.50 14.54 -28.51
CA GLN A 226 25.12 13.87 -29.66
C GLN A 226 25.83 14.87 -30.59
N LYS A 227 25.28 16.09 -30.77
CA LYS A 227 25.97 17.20 -31.46
C LYS A 227 27.28 17.55 -30.74
N ARG A 228 27.25 17.72 -29.43
CA ARG A 228 28.43 18.10 -28.63
C ARG A 228 29.49 17.00 -28.57
N VAL A 229 29.10 15.74 -28.48
CA VAL A 229 30.00 14.58 -28.64
C VAL A 229 30.67 14.59 -30.03
N THR A 230 29.91 14.91 -31.08
CA THR A 230 30.45 15.00 -32.45
C THR A 230 31.43 16.17 -32.63
N GLU A 231 31.21 17.30 -31.95
CA GLU A 231 32.15 18.44 -31.91
C GLU A 231 33.46 18.09 -31.20
N LEU A 232 33.41 17.31 -30.11
CA LEU A 232 34.60 16.86 -29.38
C LEU A 232 35.41 15.84 -30.18
N LEU A 233 34.75 14.85 -30.80
CA LEU A 233 35.42 13.83 -31.60
C LEU A 233 36.08 14.41 -32.87
N LYS A 234 35.59 15.52 -33.41
CA LYS A 234 36.22 16.24 -34.54
C LYS A 234 37.52 16.97 -34.18
N LYS A 235 37.90 17.06 -32.89
CA LYS A 235 39.12 17.74 -32.43
C LYS A 235 40.32 16.82 -32.14
N GLN A 236 40.20 15.50 -32.32
CA GLN A 236 41.31 14.56 -32.13
C GLN A 236 41.78 13.94 -33.46
N PRO A 237 43.08 14.03 -33.79
CA PRO A 237 43.71 13.20 -34.80
C PRO A 237 43.81 11.71 -34.39
N SER A 238 43.92 10.85 -35.39
CA SER A 238 43.93 9.37 -35.32
C SER A 238 45.24 8.74 -34.84
N GLU A 239 45.19 7.55 -34.20
CA GLU A 239 45.87 6.28 -34.62
C GLU A 239 45.55 5.08 -33.67
N PRO A 240 45.84 3.79 -34.02
CA PRO A 240 44.98 2.66 -33.63
C PRO A 240 45.60 1.44 -32.88
N SER A 241 44.70 0.66 -32.26
CA SER A 241 44.66 -0.82 -32.08
C SER A 241 45.82 -1.61 -31.41
N LYS A 242 45.46 -2.40 -30.37
CA LYS A 242 45.82 -3.84 -30.26
C LYS A 242 44.96 -4.57 -29.19
N ALA A 243 44.95 -5.91 -29.25
CA ALA A 243 44.07 -6.81 -28.48
C ALA A 243 44.86 -7.80 -27.59
N GLN A 244 44.14 -8.74 -26.92
CA GLN A 244 44.60 -9.88 -26.09
C GLN A 244 45.06 -9.52 -24.64
N GLU A 245 44.99 -10.38 -23.61
CA GLU A 245 44.22 -11.60 -23.31
C GLU A 245 44.25 -11.89 -21.77
N VAL A 246 43.22 -12.58 -21.25
CA VAL A 246 43.19 -13.54 -20.10
C VAL A 246 44.18 -13.42 -18.92
N ASN A 247 43.67 -13.31 -17.67
CA ASN A 247 43.90 -14.32 -16.58
C ASN A 247 43.14 -14.08 -15.25
N LYS A 248 42.92 -15.16 -14.48
CA LYS A 248 42.24 -15.26 -13.16
C LYS A 248 43.24 -15.77 -12.09
N PRO A 249 43.14 -15.37 -10.80
CA PRO A 249 42.76 -16.29 -9.68
C PRO A 249 41.92 -15.57 -8.57
N THR A 250 41.20 -16.16 -7.59
CA THR A 250 41.33 -17.36 -6.73
C THR A 250 42.29 -17.14 -5.52
N GLU A 251 41.93 -17.19 -4.22
CA GLU A 251 40.64 -17.39 -3.50
C GLU A 251 40.66 -17.04 -1.97
N THR A 252 39.46 -16.95 -1.35
CA THR A 252 39.00 -17.34 0.02
C THR A 252 39.80 -17.06 1.32
N LYS A 253 39.14 -16.46 2.35
CA LYS A 253 38.97 -17.03 3.73
C LYS A 253 37.98 -16.31 4.67
N THR A 254 37.62 -16.98 5.77
CA THR A 254 36.34 -16.88 6.53
C THR A 254 36.52 -16.77 8.06
N SER A 255 35.55 -16.17 8.79
CA SER A 255 35.06 -16.47 10.18
C SER A 255 33.92 -15.46 10.50
N GLN A 256 32.66 -15.79 10.86
CA GLN A 256 32.08 -16.38 12.09
C GLN A 256 32.35 -15.52 13.36
N THR A 257 31.39 -15.23 14.27
CA THR A 257 30.33 -16.10 14.86
C THR A 257 29.15 -15.29 15.51
N GLU A 258 27.87 -15.77 15.35
CA GLU A 258 26.65 -15.66 16.24
C GLU A 258 26.12 -14.32 16.84
N LEU A 259 24.87 -14.13 17.32
CA LEU A 259 23.49 -14.64 17.05
C LEU A 259 22.47 -13.75 17.80
N THR A 260 21.31 -13.41 17.21
CA THR A 260 19.96 -13.29 17.85
C THR A 260 18.95 -12.72 16.84
N GLY A 261 17.67 -13.14 16.91
CA GLY A 261 16.77 -13.08 15.75
C GLY A 261 15.61 -12.07 15.83
N GLN A 262 15.39 -11.38 14.72
CA GLN A 262 14.07 -10.98 14.20
C GLN A 262 14.12 -11.06 12.67
N ALA A 263 13.35 -11.98 12.08
CA ALA A 263 13.38 -12.20 10.63
C ALA A 263 12.53 -11.17 9.87
N THR A 264 13.00 -9.92 9.80
CA THR A 264 12.64 -9.02 8.70
C THR A 264 13.23 -9.59 7.41
N ALA A 265 12.44 -10.36 6.68
CA ALA A 265 12.85 -10.92 5.39
C ALA A 265 13.21 -9.77 4.44
N THR A 266 14.48 -9.68 4.05
CA THR A 266 14.92 -8.77 2.98
C THR A 266 14.49 -9.33 1.63
N LYS A 267 14.11 -8.44 0.70
CA LYS A 267 13.79 -8.79 -0.68
C LYS A 267 15.07 -9.21 -1.40
N GLU A 268 15.09 -10.43 -1.92
CA GLU A 268 16.21 -10.96 -2.71
C GLU A 268 15.94 -10.79 -4.21
N GLU A 269 16.97 -10.97 -5.03
CA GLU A 269 16.83 -10.87 -6.49
C GLU A 269 15.91 -11.99 -7.03
N GLY A 270 14.81 -11.59 -7.67
CA GLY A 270 13.79 -12.50 -8.17
C GLY A 270 12.59 -12.72 -7.23
N ASP A 271 12.61 -12.17 -6.01
CA ASP A 271 11.42 -12.09 -5.15
C ASP A 271 10.40 -11.06 -5.67
N LEU A 272 9.10 -11.33 -5.46
CA LEU A 272 8.06 -10.29 -5.57
C LEU A 272 7.75 -9.72 -4.18
N SER A 273 7.52 -8.41 -4.10
CA SER A 273 7.13 -7.73 -2.86
C SER A 273 5.91 -6.86 -3.09
N PHE A 274 4.94 -6.89 -2.18
CA PHE A 274 3.83 -5.93 -2.21
C PHE A 274 3.28 -5.72 -0.80
N ASN A 275 3.05 -4.47 -0.40
CA ASN A 275 2.46 -4.10 0.89
C ASN A 275 3.10 -4.83 2.11
N GLY A 276 4.44 -4.85 2.18
CA GLY A 276 5.20 -5.49 3.27
C GLY A 276 5.24 -7.03 3.25
N THR A 277 4.67 -7.66 2.23
CA THR A 277 4.71 -9.12 2.03
C THR A 277 5.71 -9.49 0.92
N ILE A 278 6.36 -10.64 1.03
CA ILE A 278 7.36 -11.12 0.06
C ILE A 278 7.00 -12.53 -0.38
N LEU A 279 6.77 -12.72 -1.69
CA LEU A 279 6.72 -14.02 -2.31
C LEU A 279 8.13 -14.41 -2.73
N LYS A 280 8.71 -15.36 -1.99
CA LYS A 280 10.06 -15.86 -2.25
C LYS A 280 10.17 -16.54 -3.61
N LYS A 281 11.28 -16.29 -4.32
CA LYS A 281 11.52 -16.83 -5.68
C LYS A 281 11.24 -18.33 -5.80
N ALA A 282 11.65 -19.13 -4.80
CA ALA A 282 11.41 -20.58 -4.78
C ALA A 282 9.92 -20.98 -4.79
N VAL A 283 9.02 -20.14 -4.27
CA VAL A 283 7.55 -20.36 -4.33
C VAL A 283 6.97 -19.77 -5.62
N LEU A 284 7.48 -18.61 -6.05
CA LEU A 284 7.16 -18.03 -7.36
C LEU A 284 7.42 -19.03 -8.50
N ASP A 285 8.59 -19.65 -8.54
CA ASP A 285 8.96 -20.64 -9.57
C ASP A 285 7.97 -21.83 -9.59
N LYS A 286 7.46 -22.28 -8.43
CA LYS A 286 6.43 -23.34 -8.34
C LYS A 286 5.05 -22.87 -8.82
N ILE A 287 4.68 -21.63 -8.54
CA ILE A 287 3.44 -21.02 -9.06
C ILE A 287 3.53 -20.94 -10.60
N LEU A 288 4.64 -20.44 -11.15
CA LEU A 288 4.88 -20.37 -12.61
C LEU A 288 4.86 -21.77 -13.26
N GLY A 289 5.43 -22.78 -12.61
CA GLY A 289 5.38 -24.17 -13.07
C GLY A 289 3.95 -24.72 -13.13
N ASN A 290 3.12 -24.44 -12.12
CA ASN A 290 1.72 -24.85 -12.12
C ASN A 290 0.87 -24.06 -13.12
N CYS A 291 1.12 -22.75 -13.29
CA CYS A 291 0.55 -21.94 -14.37
C CYS A 291 0.79 -22.57 -15.73
N LYS A 292 2.06 -22.90 -16.05
CA LYS A 292 2.44 -23.56 -17.31
C LYS A 292 1.78 -24.92 -17.48
N LYS A 293 1.70 -25.73 -16.42
CA LYS A 293 1.09 -27.07 -16.42
C LYS A 293 -0.43 -27.06 -16.67
N HIS A 294 -1.11 -26.00 -16.27
CA HIS A 294 -2.58 -25.93 -16.26
C HIS A 294 -3.18 -24.87 -17.21
N ASP A 295 -2.35 -24.25 -18.06
CA ASP A 295 -2.73 -23.16 -18.99
C ASP A 295 -3.43 -22.00 -18.25
N ILE A 296 -2.79 -21.48 -17.21
CA ILE A 296 -3.30 -20.38 -16.37
C ILE A 296 -2.33 -19.20 -16.41
N LEU A 297 -2.84 -18.00 -16.58
CA LEU A 297 -2.07 -16.76 -16.56
C LEU A 297 -1.34 -16.55 -15.20
N PRO A 298 0.00 -16.46 -15.18
CA PRO A 298 0.77 -16.04 -14.01
C PRO A 298 0.31 -14.75 -13.35
N SER A 299 0.00 -13.69 -14.12
CA SER A 299 -0.47 -12.41 -13.59
C SER A 299 -1.76 -12.55 -12.78
N TYR A 300 -2.68 -13.39 -13.24
CA TYR A 300 -3.88 -13.81 -12.49
C TYR A 300 -3.48 -14.53 -11.19
N ALA A 301 -2.70 -15.61 -11.29
CA ALA A 301 -2.43 -16.48 -10.14
C ALA A 301 -1.66 -15.75 -9.03
N LEU A 302 -0.65 -14.96 -9.39
CA LEU A 302 0.15 -14.15 -8.47
C LEU A 302 -0.69 -13.07 -7.78
N THR A 303 -1.64 -12.47 -8.49
CA THR A 303 -2.54 -11.46 -7.92
C THR A 303 -3.55 -12.07 -6.96
N ILE A 304 -4.21 -13.18 -7.32
CA ILE A 304 -5.24 -13.79 -6.47
C ILE A 304 -4.63 -14.41 -5.20
N LEU A 305 -3.45 -15.05 -5.30
CA LEU A 305 -2.72 -15.53 -4.13
C LEU A 305 -2.24 -14.40 -3.21
N HIS A 306 -2.14 -13.15 -3.70
CA HIS A 306 -1.97 -11.98 -2.84
C HIS A 306 -3.30 -11.48 -2.27
N TYR A 307 -4.32 -11.34 -3.11
CA TYR A 307 -5.62 -10.77 -2.77
C TYR A 307 -6.30 -11.55 -1.63
N GLU A 308 -6.29 -12.88 -1.71
CA GLU A 308 -6.85 -13.79 -0.71
C GLU A 308 -5.87 -14.05 0.46
N GLY A 309 -4.65 -14.47 0.13
CA GLY A 309 -3.72 -15.05 1.10
C GLY A 309 -2.60 -14.14 1.60
N LEU A 310 -2.44 -12.95 1.02
CA LEU A 310 -1.28 -12.08 1.21
C LEU A 310 0.04 -12.84 1.00
N TRP A 311 0.11 -13.70 -0.03
CA TRP A 311 1.19 -14.67 -0.28
C TRP A 311 1.58 -15.49 0.96
N GLY A 312 0.56 -15.99 1.66
CA GLY A 312 0.72 -16.83 2.86
C GLY A 312 0.90 -16.08 4.17
N THR A 313 0.97 -14.75 4.15
CA THR A 313 1.18 -13.97 5.38
C THR A 313 -0.13 -13.65 6.13
N SER A 314 -1.29 -13.97 5.57
CA SER A 314 -2.58 -13.90 6.28
C SER A 314 -2.65 -14.89 7.46
N ALA A 315 -3.63 -14.72 8.35
CA ALA A 315 -3.80 -15.62 9.50
C ALA A 315 -4.01 -17.08 9.06
N VAL A 316 -4.88 -17.30 8.07
CA VAL A 316 -5.17 -18.63 7.49
C VAL A 316 -3.97 -19.15 6.69
N GLY A 317 -3.26 -18.28 5.96
CA GLY A 317 -2.05 -18.66 5.23
C GLY A 317 -0.93 -19.18 6.14
N LYS A 318 -0.78 -18.59 7.34
CA LYS A 318 0.19 -19.00 8.37
C LYS A 318 -0.24 -20.22 9.18
N ALA A 319 -1.52 -20.32 9.53
CA ALA A 319 -2.03 -21.40 10.37
C ALA A 319 -2.25 -22.71 9.59
N ASP A 320 -2.69 -22.60 8.34
CA ASP A 320 -3.28 -23.71 7.57
C ASP A 320 -2.62 -23.96 6.21
N ASN A 321 -1.55 -23.22 5.87
CA ASN A 321 -0.92 -23.18 4.54
C ASN A 321 -1.90 -22.85 3.39
N ASN A 322 -3.07 -22.31 3.71
CA ASN A 322 -4.21 -22.19 2.80
C ASN A 322 -4.36 -20.74 2.33
N TRP A 323 -3.78 -20.42 1.17
CA TRP A 323 -3.69 -19.03 0.69
C TRP A 323 -4.91 -18.61 -0.15
N GLY A 324 -5.82 -19.53 -0.44
CA GLY A 324 -7.02 -19.31 -1.26
C GLY A 324 -8.34 -19.46 -0.50
N GLY A 325 -8.31 -19.48 0.85
CA GLY A 325 -9.52 -19.56 1.69
C GLY A 325 -10.32 -20.86 1.56
N MET A 326 -9.69 -21.97 1.13
CA MET A 326 -10.38 -23.21 0.78
C MET A 326 -11.09 -23.81 2.00
N THR A 327 -12.39 -24.06 1.88
CA THR A 327 -13.27 -24.50 2.98
C THR A 327 -13.22 -26.02 3.19
N TRP A 328 -13.15 -26.45 4.45
CA TRP A 328 -13.18 -27.86 4.84
C TRP A 328 -14.52 -28.53 4.49
N THR A 329 -14.45 -29.65 3.76
CA THR A 329 -15.65 -30.37 3.27
C THR A 329 -15.95 -31.64 4.07
N GLY A 330 -15.33 -31.85 5.23
CA GLY A 330 -15.45 -33.09 6.00
C GLY A 330 -14.74 -34.31 5.37
N GLN A 331 -13.95 -34.12 4.32
CA GLN A 331 -13.26 -35.18 3.57
C GLN A 331 -11.78 -34.83 3.41
N GLY A 332 -10.90 -35.67 3.96
CA GLY A 332 -9.45 -35.43 3.94
C GLY A 332 -8.79 -35.70 2.59
N ASN A 333 -9.28 -36.69 1.84
CA ASN A 333 -8.70 -37.08 0.55
C ASN A 333 -9.29 -36.21 -0.57
N ARG A 334 -8.46 -35.38 -1.20
CA ARG A 334 -8.88 -34.47 -2.27
C ARG A 334 -8.78 -35.13 -3.64
N PRO A 335 -9.63 -34.77 -4.62
CA PRO A 335 -9.53 -35.27 -6.00
C PRO A 335 -8.21 -34.92 -6.71
N SER A 336 -7.45 -33.96 -6.18
CA SER A 336 -6.08 -33.62 -6.60
C SER A 336 -5.02 -34.64 -6.19
N GLY A 337 -5.36 -35.60 -5.31
CA GLY A 337 -4.43 -36.52 -4.65
C GLY A 337 -3.84 -35.98 -3.34
N VAL A 338 -4.12 -34.72 -3.00
CA VAL A 338 -3.66 -34.08 -1.75
C VAL A 338 -4.48 -34.60 -0.56
N THR A 339 -3.83 -34.77 0.60
CA THR A 339 -4.50 -35.01 1.87
C THR A 339 -4.54 -33.72 2.69
N VAL A 340 -5.73 -33.38 3.21
CA VAL A 340 -5.97 -32.23 4.08
C VAL A 340 -6.63 -32.66 5.39
N THR A 341 -6.51 -31.81 6.40
CA THR A 341 -7.24 -31.94 7.68
C THR A 341 -8.11 -30.70 7.93
N GLN A 342 -8.91 -30.73 8.99
CA GLN A 342 -9.65 -29.57 9.44
C GLN A 342 -8.69 -28.53 10.05
N GLY A 343 -8.70 -27.31 9.50
CA GLY A 343 -7.90 -26.18 9.97
C GLY A 343 -8.66 -25.22 10.87
N SER A 344 -8.23 -23.96 10.89
CA SER A 344 -8.84 -22.90 11.70
C SER A 344 -10.32 -22.66 11.36
N ALA A 345 -11.06 -22.11 12.33
CA ALA A 345 -12.46 -21.76 12.16
C ALA A 345 -12.61 -20.60 11.16
N ARG A 346 -13.65 -20.67 10.32
CA ARG A 346 -14.05 -19.57 9.43
C ARG A 346 -14.76 -18.47 10.22
N PRO A 347 -14.85 -17.23 9.67
CA PRO A 347 -15.69 -16.17 10.22
C PRO A 347 -17.11 -16.68 10.57
N SER A 348 -17.66 -16.23 11.71
CA SER A 348 -18.92 -16.77 12.26
C SER A 348 -20.13 -16.61 11.34
N ASN A 349 -20.09 -15.64 10.41
CA ASN A 349 -21.09 -15.41 9.36
C ASN A 349 -20.96 -16.36 8.16
N GLU A 350 -19.80 -16.97 7.94
CA GLU A 350 -19.57 -17.97 6.89
C GLU A 350 -19.74 -19.41 7.38
N GLY A 351 -19.37 -19.66 8.64
CA GLY A 351 -19.47 -20.97 9.29
C GLY A 351 -18.47 -22.03 8.78
N GLY A 352 -18.27 -23.05 9.61
CA GLY A 352 -17.34 -24.15 9.34
C GLY A 352 -15.87 -23.80 9.57
N HIS A 353 -14.98 -24.51 8.88
CA HIS A 353 -13.53 -24.44 9.05
C HIS A 353 -12.83 -24.32 7.70
N TYR A 354 -11.60 -23.81 7.68
CA TYR A 354 -10.71 -23.89 6.53
C TYR A 354 -10.09 -25.28 6.41
N MET A 355 -9.60 -25.63 5.21
CA MET A 355 -8.70 -26.78 5.02
C MET A 355 -7.31 -26.46 5.55
N HIS A 356 -6.72 -27.38 6.31
CA HIS A 356 -5.31 -27.36 6.69
C HIS A 356 -4.51 -28.25 5.73
N TYR A 357 -3.51 -27.65 5.08
CA TYR A 357 -2.58 -28.34 4.19
C TYR A 357 -1.25 -28.58 4.90
N ALA A 358 -0.65 -29.76 4.70
CA ALA A 358 0.65 -30.09 5.30
C ALA A 358 1.78 -29.17 4.78
N SER A 359 1.65 -28.64 3.56
CA SER A 359 2.59 -27.67 3.00
C SER A 359 1.90 -26.70 2.03
N VAL A 360 2.60 -25.61 1.69
CA VAL A 360 2.19 -24.69 0.62
C VAL A 360 2.18 -25.39 -0.74
N ASP A 361 3.03 -26.40 -0.97
CA ASP A 361 3.06 -27.16 -2.23
C ASP A 361 1.80 -28.01 -2.41
N ASP A 362 1.28 -28.59 -1.31
CA ASP A 362 0.00 -29.31 -1.28
C ASP A 362 -1.17 -28.36 -1.57
N PHE A 363 -1.19 -27.19 -0.93
CA PHE A 363 -2.18 -26.15 -1.21
C PHE A 363 -2.15 -25.71 -2.67
N LEU A 364 -0.96 -25.40 -3.22
CA LEU A 364 -0.82 -24.99 -4.62
C LEU A 364 -1.29 -26.11 -5.56
N THR A 365 -0.96 -27.36 -5.26
CA THR A 365 -1.40 -28.53 -6.05
C THR A 365 -2.93 -28.65 -6.07
N ASP A 366 -3.60 -28.52 -4.93
CA ASP A 366 -5.06 -28.62 -4.84
C ASP A 366 -5.79 -27.40 -5.42
N TRP A 367 -5.26 -26.20 -5.21
CA TRP A 367 -5.81 -24.95 -5.73
C TRP A 367 -5.73 -24.90 -7.26
N PHE A 368 -4.55 -25.14 -7.85
CA PHE A 368 -4.39 -25.22 -9.30
C PHE A 368 -5.20 -26.36 -9.92
N TYR A 369 -5.38 -27.48 -9.20
CA TYR A 369 -6.26 -28.55 -9.66
C TYR A 369 -7.71 -28.06 -9.85
N LEU A 370 -8.26 -27.19 -8.99
CA LEU A 370 -9.62 -26.66 -9.18
C LEU A 370 -9.77 -25.76 -10.42
N LEU A 371 -8.69 -25.12 -10.85
CA LEU A 371 -8.66 -24.14 -11.95
C LEU A 371 -8.32 -24.73 -13.33
N ARG A 372 -7.78 -25.95 -13.37
CA ARG A 372 -7.33 -26.66 -14.59
C ARG A 372 -8.46 -26.85 -15.62
N ALA A 373 -8.11 -27.19 -16.86
CA ALA A 373 -9.08 -27.60 -17.88
C ALA A 373 -10.02 -28.71 -17.38
N GLY A 374 -11.34 -28.50 -17.50
CA GLY A 374 -12.36 -29.40 -16.95
C GLY A 374 -12.60 -29.28 -15.44
N GLY A 375 -11.91 -28.39 -14.75
CA GLY A 375 -12.07 -28.09 -13.32
C GLY A 375 -13.38 -27.38 -12.97
N SER A 376 -13.55 -27.13 -11.67
CA SER A 376 -14.73 -26.45 -11.11
C SER A 376 -14.81 -24.98 -11.51
N TYR A 377 -13.67 -24.35 -11.78
CA TYR A 377 -13.56 -22.98 -12.29
C TYR A 377 -13.05 -23.00 -13.74
N LYS A 378 -13.45 -22.01 -14.55
CA LYS A 378 -13.17 -21.91 -15.99
C LYS A 378 -12.06 -20.90 -16.28
N VAL A 379 -10.95 -21.07 -15.57
CA VAL A 379 -9.79 -20.14 -15.60
C VAL A 379 -8.74 -20.61 -16.62
N SER A 380 -8.53 -21.92 -16.74
CA SER A 380 -7.63 -22.52 -17.74
C SER A 380 -8.00 -22.08 -19.17
N GLY A 381 -7.02 -21.57 -19.91
CA GLY A 381 -7.15 -21.11 -21.29
C GLY A 381 -7.52 -19.63 -21.46
N ALA A 382 -7.86 -18.91 -20.39
CA ALA A 382 -8.17 -17.47 -20.45
C ALA A 382 -7.03 -16.65 -21.06
N LYS A 383 -7.36 -15.65 -21.90
CA LYS A 383 -6.38 -14.80 -22.60
C LYS A 383 -6.15 -13.47 -21.92
N THR A 384 -7.07 -13.04 -21.05
CA THR A 384 -6.89 -11.85 -20.22
C THR A 384 -7.13 -12.12 -18.73
N PHE A 385 -6.68 -11.18 -17.89
CA PHE A 385 -6.90 -11.25 -16.45
C PHE A 385 -8.40 -11.16 -16.14
N SER A 386 -9.15 -10.28 -16.81
CA SER A 386 -10.60 -10.16 -16.60
C SER A 386 -11.37 -11.43 -16.98
N GLU A 387 -10.98 -12.11 -18.07
CA GLU A 387 -11.53 -13.42 -18.43
C GLU A 387 -11.22 -14.48 -17.37
N ALA A 388 -9.97 -14.53 -16.89
CA ALA A 388 -9.54 -15.44 -15.84
C ALA A 388 -10.33 -15.22 -14.54
N ILE A 389 -10.53 -13.98 -14.13
CA ILE A 389 -11.40 -13.64 -12.98
C ILE A 389 -12.84 -14.06 -13.26
N LYS A 390 -13.40 -13.80 -14.45
CA LYS A 390 -14.77 -14.18 -14.78
C LYS A 390 -14.98 -15.69 -14.69
N GLY A 391 -13.99 -16.47 -15.11
CA GLY A 391 -13.94 -17.92 -14.98
C GLY A 391 -13.96 -18.45 -13.53
N MET A 392 -13.75 -17.61 -12.52
CA MET A 392 -13.90 -17.97 -11.10
C MET A 392 -15.37 -17.98 -10.62
N PHE A 393 -16.30 -17.45 -11.41
CA PHE A 393 -17.69 -17.23 -11.03
C PHE A 393 -18.67 -17.93 -11.97
N LYS A 394 -19.91 -18.15 -11.52
CA LYS A 394 -20.96 -18.78 -12.36
C LYS A 394 -21.25 -17.98 -13.63
N VAL A 395 -21.06 -16.66 -13.60
CA VAL A 395 -21.18 -15.78 -14.77
C VAL A 395 -20.11 -16.04 -15.85
N GLY A 396 -19.01 -16.72 -15.52
CA GLY A 396 -18.04 -17.28 -16.47
C GLY A 396 -18.12 -18.81 -16.62
N GLY A 397 -19.21 -19.45 -16.16
CA GLY A 397 -19.42 -20.89 -16.29
C GLY A 397 -18.73 -21.76 -15.23
N ALA A 398 -18.25 -21.18 -14.13
CA ALA A 398 -17.82 -21.96 -12.97
C ALA A 398 -19.01 -22.72 -12.33
N VAL A 399 -18.70 -23.81 -11.63
CA VAL A 399 -19.70 -24.58 -10.85
C VAL A 399 -20.14 -23.81 -9.61
N TYR A 400 -19.22 -23.04 -9.02
CA TYR A 400 -19.42 -22.25 -7.80
C TYR A 400 -18.94 -20.82 -8.03
N ASP A 401 -19.43 -19.89 -7.21
CA ASP A 401 -18.89 -18.55 -7.13
C ASP A 401 -17.73 -18.56 -6.12
N TYR A 402 -16.53 -18.17 -6.56
CA TYR A 402 -15.31 -18.28 -5.74
C TYR A 402 -15.37 -17.41 -4.47
N ALA A 403 -16.07 -16.26 -4.52
CA ALA A 403 -16.25 -15.36 -3.39
C ALA A 403 -17.73 -14.92 -3.25
N ALA A 404 -18.19 -14.75 -2.01
CA ALA A 404 -19.56 -14.35 -1.69
C ALA A 404 -19.93 -12.93 -2.17
N SER A 405 -18.94 -12.08 -2.45
CA SER A 405 -19.12 -10.74 -3.02
C SER A 405 -19.61 -10.74 -4.48
N GLY A 406 -19.47 -11.86 -5.19
CA GLY A 406 -19.81 -11.99 -6.60
C GLY A 406 -18.81 -11.32 -7.55
N PHE A 407 -18.95 -11.63 -8.85
CA PHE A 407 -17.99 -11.25 -9.89
C PHE A 407 -17.71 -9.74 -9.95
N ASP A 408 -18.74 -8.89 -10.05
CA ASP A 408 -18.56 -7.45 -10.30
C ASP A 408 -17.79 -6.75 -9.18
N SER A 409 -18.05 -7.12 -7.91
CA SER A 409 -17.31 -6.57 -6.78
C SER A 409 -15.89 -7.13 -6.69
N TYR A 410 -15.70 -8.39 -7.07
CA TYR A 410 -14.42 -9.08 -6.95
C TYR A 410 -13.43 -8.64 -8.03
N ILE A 411 -13.86 -8.51 -9.28
CA ILE A 411 -12.99 -8.11 -10.39
C ILE A 411 -12.38 -6.73 -10.17
N VAL A 412 -13.16 -5.78 -9.65
CA VAL A 412 -12.69 -4.44 -9.29
C VAL A 412 -11.56 -4.50 -8.25
N GLY A 413 -11.75 -5.26 -7.16
CA GLY A 413 -10.74 -5.45 -6.12
C GLY A 413 -9.47 -6.15 -6.63
N ALA A 414 -9.65 -7.21 -7.43
CA ALA A 414 -8.56 -7.98 -8.02
C ALA A 414 -7.76 -7.18 -9.06
N SER A 415 -8.40 -6.42 -9.95
CA SER A 415 -7.74 -5.55 -10.93
C SER A 415 -6.99 -4.38 -10.27
N SER A 416 -7.56 -3.81 -9.20
CA SER A 416 -6.85 -2.80 -8.40
C SER A 416 -5.61 -3.41 -7.71
N ARG A 417 -5.71 -4.65 -7.21
CA ARG A 417 -4.59 -5.39 -6.61
C ARG A 417 -3.49 -5.71 -7.63
N LEU A 418 -3.85 -6.14 -8.85
CA LEU A 418 -2.91 -6.36 -9.95
C LEU A 418 -2.08 -5.10 -10.19
N LYS A 419 -2.73 -3.95 -10.41
CA LYS A 419 -2.03 -2.69 -10.72
C LYS A 419 -1.14 -2.21 -9.57
N ALA A 420 -1.55 -2.42 -8.33
CA ALA A 420 -0.72 -2.11 -7.16
C ALA A 420 0.54 -3.01 -7.07
N ILE A 421 0.42 -4.31 -7.35
CA ILE A 421 1.57 -5.23 -7.43
C ILE A 421 2.49 -4.87 -8.60
N GLU A 422 1.94 -4.50 -9.75
CA GLU A 422 2.72 -4.05 -10.92
C GLU A 422 3.49 -2.75 -10.66
N ALA A 423 2.95 -1.84 -9.84
CA ALA A 423 3.63 -0.61 -9.47
C ALA A 423 4.91 -0.86 -8.63
N GLU A 424 4.90 -1.85 -7.73
CA GLU A 424 6.07 -2.21 -6.91
C GLU A 424 7.08 -3.14 -7.62
N ASN A 425 6.66 -3.92 -8.62
CA ASN A 425 7.48 -4.99 -9.21
C ASN A 425 7.71 -4.86 -10.73
N GLY A 426 7.19 -3.81 -11.36
CA GLY A 426 7.00 -3.75 -12.80
C GLY A 426 5.91 -4.73 -13.26
N SER A 427 5.48 -4.59 -14.51
CA SER A 427 4.35 -5.34 -15.06
C SER A 427 4.52 -6.87 -14.95
N LEU A 428 3.43 -7.57 -14.56
CA LEU A 428 3.41 -9.03 -14.43
C LEU A 428 3.31 -9.74 -15.78
N ASP A 429 2.98 -9.02 -16.86
CA ASP A 429 3.13 -9.41 -18.28
C ASP A 429 4.39 -10.25 -18.58
N LYS A 430 5.50 -9.93 -17.89
CA LYS A 430 6.80 -10.58 -18.06
C LYS A 430 6.75 -12.07 -17.72
N PHE A 431 5.85 -12.49 -16.82
CA PHE A 431 5.65 -13.87 -16.43
C PHE A 431 4.71 -14.59 -17.40
N ASP A 432 3.61 -13.95 -17.81
CA ASP A 432 2.65 -14.51 -18.78
C ASP A 432 3.39 -14.89 -20.09
N LYS A 433 4.16 -13.94 -20.63
CA LYS A 433 5.02 -14.15 -21.81
C LYS A 433 6.11 -15.20 -21.61
N ALA A 434 6.63 -15.37 -20.39
CA ALA A 434 7.64 -16.38 -20.09
C ALA A 434 7.05 -17.81 -19.99
N THR A 435 5.72 -17.93 -19.90
CA THR A 435 5.03 -19.23 -19.86
C THR A 435 4.48 -19.70 -21.21
N ASP A 436 4.57 -18.88 -22.27
CA ASP A 436 3.89 -19.06 -23.57
C ASP A 436 2.34 -19.10 -23.44
N ILE A 437 1.79 -18.52 -22.37
CA ILE A 437 0.35 -18.48 -22.07
C ILE A 437 -0.18 -17.07 -22.34
N GLY A 438 -1.18 -16.99 -23.22
CA GLY A 438 -1.74 -15.74 -23.72
C GLY A 438 -1.17 -15.36 -25.10
N ASP A 439 -2.04 -14.95 -26.01
CA ASP A 439 -1.71 -14.59 -27.41
C ASP A 439 -1.25 -13.12 -27.56
N GLY A 440 -1.03 -12.43 -26.45
CA GLY A 440 -0.76 -10.99 -26.41
C GLY A 440 -2.02 -10.12 -26.29
N SER A 441 -3.22 -10.71 -26.22
CA SER A 441 -4.43 -10.03 -25.75
C SER A 441 -4.22 -9.43 -24.35
N LYS A 442 -4.82 -8.26 -24.12
CA LYS A 442 -4.57 -7.45 -22.92
C LYS A 442 -5.84 -6.79 -22.44
N ASP A 443 -6.02 -6.80 -21.12
CA ASP A 443 -6.97 -5.88 -20.51
C ASP A 443 -6.44 -4.45 -20.56
N LYS A 444 -7.27 -3.51 -21.01
CA LYS A 444 -7.10 -2.09 -20.72
C LYS A 444 -7.76 -1.84 -19.37
N ILE A 445 -6.94 -1.63 -18.34
CA ILE A 445 -7.39 -1.35 -16.97
C ILE A 445 -6.92 0.06 -16.61
N ASP A 446 -7.87 0.99 -16.63
CA ASP A 446 -7.66 2.38 -16.24
C ASP A 446 -8.33 2.63 -14.88
N ILE A 447 -7.57 3.20 -13.94
CA ILE A 447 -8.02 3.55 -12.59
C ILE A 447 -7.95 5.06 -12.46
N THR A 448 -9.10 5.71 -12.41
CA THR A 448 -9.22 7.17 -12.34
C THR A 448 -9.13 7.68 -10.90
N ILE A 449 -8.72 8.95 -10.78
CA ILE A 449 -8.37 9.61 -9.52
C ILE A 449 -9.56 9.54 -8.55
N GLU A 450 -9.29 9.16 -7.30
CA GLU A 450 -10.23 8.86 -6.19
C GLU A 450 -10.78 7.43 -6.07
N GLY A 451 -10.55 6.54 -7.04
CA GLY A 451 -10.94 5.12 -6.86
C GLY A 451 -12.44 4.93 -6.65
N ILE A 452 -13.25 5.72 -7.36
CA ILE A 452 -14.70 5.58 -7.46
C ILE A 452 -15.06 4.76 -8.71
N GLU A 453 -14.19 4.74 -9.72
CA GLU A 453 -14.40 4.04 -10.99
C GLU A 453 -13.17 3.20 -11.36
N VAL A 454 -13.42 1.98 -11.82
CA VAL A 454 -12.40 1.12 -12.47
C VAL A 454 -12.92 0.77 -13.86
N THR A 455 -12.19 1.16 -14.91
CA THR A 455 -12.57 0.83 -16.29
C THR A 455 -11.76 -0.38 -16.76
N ILE A 456 -12.45 -1.47 -17.12
CA ILE A 456 -11.84 -2.69 -17.65
C ILE A 456 -12.40 -2.93 -19.06
N ASN A 457 -11.54 -2.87 -20.08
CA ASN A 457 -11.89 -3.05 -21.49
C ASN A 457 -13.01 -2.14 -21.99
N GLY A 458 -13.11 -0.92 -21.43
CA GLY A 458 -14.16 0.05 -21.75
C GLY A 458 -15.48 -0.15 -20.98
N ILE A 459 -15.55 -1.14 -20.08
CA ILE A 459 -16.65 -1.28 -19.12
C ILE A 459 -16.23 -0.59 -17.82
N THR A 460 -16.94 0.48 -17.44
CA THR A 460 -16.73 1.19 -16.17
C THR A 460 -17.51 0.51 -15.04
N TYR A 461 -16.83 0.19 -13.95
CA TYR A 461 -17.41 -0.34 -12.72
C TYR A 461 -17.31 0.71 -11.62
N GLU A 462 -18.44 1.04 -10.98
CA GLU A 462 -18.51 2.01 -9.87
C GLU A 462 -18.31 1.30 -8.52
N LEU A 463 -17.40 1.84 -7.69
CA LEU A 463 -17.05 1.33 -6.36
C LEU A 463 -18.11 1.67 -5.31
N THR A 464 -19.29 1.06 -5.47
CA THR A 464 -20.39 1.16 -4.52
C THR A 464 -20.09 0.38 -3.23
N LYS A 465 -20.01 1.09 -2.10
CA LYS A 465 -19.93 0.48 -0.77
C LYS A 465 -21.25 -0.25 -0.45
N LYS A 466 -21.28 -1.56 -0.67
CA LYS A 466 -22.28 -2.42 0.00
C LYS A 466 -21.86 -2.61 1.47
N PRO A 467 -22.75 -2.34 2.44
CA PRO A 467 -22.52 -2.79 3.82
C PRO A 467 -22.53 -4.33 3.85
N VAL A 468 -21.67 -4.91 4.69
CA VAL A 468 -21.55 -6.35 4.97
C VAL A 468 -22.13 -6.62 6.34
#